data_AF-A0A838F530-F1
#
_entry.id   AF-A0A838F530-F1
#
_cell.length_a   1.000
_cell.length_b   1.000
_cell.length_c   1.000
_cell.angle_alpha   90.00
_cell.angle_beta   90.00
_cell.angle_gamma   90.00
#
_symmetry.space_group_name_H-M   'P 1'
#
loop_
_entity.id
_entity.type
_entity.pdbx_description
1 polymer ?
#
loop_
_entity_poly.entity_id
_entity_poly.type
_entity_poly.pdbx_seq_one_letter_code
_entity_poly.pdbx_strand_id
1 'polypeptide(L)'
;THRYKWTIIYDNISRNYELVVHDTAKQIYSLDERNGIDIVGTISGNRFISRFSLSGNLFESKYHLVTRDEMTFELSTGNDVCQWTTGNVSSDKDTIPVVQVFYVDHVQYAGLKRMKQ
;
A
#
# COMPACT_ATOMS: atom_id res chain seq x y z
N THR A 1 -7.24 -22.25 5.71
CA THR A 1 -8.03 -21.49 4.72
C THR A 1 -8.23 -20.09 5.26
N HIS A 2 -7.42 -19.12 4.78
CA HIS A 2 -7.49 -17.71 5.20
C HIS A 2 -7.37 -16.79 3.97
N ARG A 3 -8.26 -17.00 3.00
CA ARG A 3 -8.29 -16.25 1.75
C ARG A 3 -9.70 -15.69 1.56
N TYR A 4 -9.80 -14.37 1.35
CA TYR A 4 -11.05 -13.69 1.06
C TYR A 4 -11.01 -13.21 -0.38
N LYS A 5 -12.00 -13.59 -1.19
CA LYS A 5 -12.01 -13.29 -2.63
C LYS A 5 -12.87 -12.07 -2.92
N TRP A 6 -12.42 -11.23 -3.85
CA TRP A 6 -13.28 -10.23 -4.49
C TRP A 6 -12.83 -9.98 -5.93
N THR A 7 -13.64 -9.25 -6.67
CA THR A 7 -13.35 -8.85 -8.04
C THR A 7 -13.33 -7.33 -8.09
N ILE A 8 -12.27 -6.77 -8.67
CA ILE A 8 -12.21 -5.36 -9.07
C ILE A 8 -12.57 -5.30 -10.54
N ILE A 9 -13.49 -4.40 -10.89
CA ILE A 9 -13.86 -4.12 -12.28
C ILE A 9 -13.36 -2.72 -12.60
N TYR A 10 -12.46 -2.62 -13.56
CA TYR A 10 -11.93 -1.36 -14.09
C TYR A 10 -11.79 -1.49 -15.61
N ASP A 11 -12.16 -0.46 -16.36
CA ASP A 11 -12.23 -0.49 -17.83
C ASP A 11 -13.04 -1.67 -18.40
N ASN A 12 -14.13 -2.06 -17.73
CA ASN A 12 -14.95 -3.24 -18.04
C ASN A 12 -14.20 -4.59 -17.98
N ILE A 13 -12.99 -4.61 -17.43
CA ILE A 13 -12.19 -5.82 -17.25
C ILE A 13 -12.30 -6.26 -15.80
N SER A 14 -12.73 -7.51 -15.59
CA SER A 14 -12.77 -8.14 -14.27
C SER A 14 -11.41 -8.69 -13.89
N ARG A 15 -10.94 -8.33 -12.70
CA ARG A 15 -9.69 -8.85 -12.11
C ARG A 15 -10.00 -9.51 -10.77
N ASN A 16 -9.56 -10.74 -10.61
CA ASN A 16 -9.79 -11.53 -9.40
C ASN A 16 -8.67 -11.30 -8.41
N TYR A 17 -9.03 -10.88 -7.21
CA TYR A 17 -8.10 -10.63 -6.12
C TYR A 17 -8.44 -11.50 -4.92
N GLU A 18 -7.41 -11.82 -4.14
CA GLU A 18 -7.55 -12.50 -2.86
C GLU A 18 -6.76 -11.78 -1.76
N LEU A 19 -7.38 -11.60 -0.59
CA LEU A 19 -6.72 -11.12 0.62
C LEU A 19 -6.25 -12.36 1.37
N VAL A 20 -4.95 -12.50 1.51
CA VAL A 20 -4.30 -13.60 2.22
C VAL A 20 -3.91 -13.13 3.61
N VAL A 21 -4.30 -13.88 4.64
CA VAL A 21 -3.90 -13.59 6.02
C VAL A 21 -2.56 -14.28 6.31
N HIS A 22 -1.55 -13.52 6.74
CA HIS A 22 -0.23 -14.05 7.10
C HIS A 22 -0.02 -14.10 8.61
N ASP A 23 -0.23 -12.98 9.31
CA ASP A 23 -0.04 -12.88 10.77
C ASP A 23 -1.06 -11.87 11.34
N THR A 24 -2.10 -12.38 12.01
CA THR A 24 -3.14 -11.52 12.60
C THR A 24 -2.68 -10.76 13.83
N ALA A 25 -1.67 -11.26 14.57
CA ALA A 25 -1.14 -10.57 15.73
C ALA A 25 -0.36 -9.31 15.30
N LYS A 26 0.30 -9.37 14.15
CA LYS A 26 1.01 -8.23 13.53
C LYS A 26 0.20 -7.48 12.48
N GLN A 27 -1.04 -7.90 12.24
CA GLN A 27 -1.92 -7.34 11.22
C GLN A 27 -1.33 -7.39 9.80
N ILE A 28 -0.58 -8.44 9.47
CA ILE A 28 0.06 -8.62 8.15
C ILE A 28 -0.85 -9.45 7.24
N TYR A 29 -1.14 -8.87 6.07
CA TYR A 29 -1.98 -9.46 5.03
C TYR A 29 -1.34 -9.21 3.66
N SER A 30 -1.78 -9.90 2.62
CA SER A 30 -1.36 -9.58 1.26
C SER A 30 -2.52 -9.60 0.27
N LEU A 31 -2.39 -8.80 -0.79
CA LEU A 31 -3.28 -8.75 -1.94
C LEU A 31 -2.67 -9.59 -3.07
N ASP A 32 -3.19 -10.81 -3.25
CA ASP A 32 -2.83 -11.71 -4.34
C ASP A 32 -3.68 -11.37 -5.56
N GLU A 33 -3.05 -10.84 -6.62
CA GLU A 33 -3.71 -10.45 -7.87
C GLU A 33 -3.98 -11.63 -8.80
N ARG A 34 -3.61 -12.86 -8.41
CA ARG A 34 -3.81 -14.10 -9.18
C ARG A 34 -3.11 -14.12 -10.55
N ASN A 35 -2.11 -13.26 -10.73
CA ASN A 35 -1.30 -13.13 -11.95
C ASN A 35 0.21 -13.28 -11.68
N GLY A 36 0.59 -13.73 -10.47
CA GLY A 36 1.97 -13.82 -10.00
C GLY A 36 2.41 -12.64 -9.12
N ILE A 37 1.57 -11.62 -8.95
CA ILE A 37 1.81 -10.48 -8.05
C ILE A 37 1.11 -10.73 -6.70
N ASP A 38 1.88 -10.62 -5.63
CA ASP A 38 1.40 -10.68 -4.24
C ASP A 38 1.94 -9.47 -3.46
N ILE A 39 1.06 -8.54 -3.08
CA ILE A 39 1.44 -7.27 -2.45
C ILE A 39 1.16 -7.36 -0.95
N VAL A 40 2.21 -7.48 -0.15
CA VAL A 40 2.11 -7.50 1.32
C VAL A 40 1.85 -6.09 1.85
N GLY A 41 0.98 -6.03 2.86
CA GLY A 41 0.68 -4.81 3.59
C GLY A 41 0.21 -5.10 5.01
N THR A 42 -0.06 -4.01 5.72
CA THR A 42 -0.50 -4.05 7.11
C THR A 42 -1.87 -3.39 7.24
N ILE A 43 -2.74 -3.97 8.06
CA ILE A 43 -3.97 -3.30 8.49
C ILE A 43 -3.68 -2.47 9.75
N SER A 44 -3.95 -1.17 9.69
CA SER A 44 -3.88 -0.24 10.82
C SER A 44 -5.22 0.48 10.95
N GLY A 45 -5.98 0.10 11.98
CA GLY A 45 -7.36 0.55 12.14
C GLY A 45 -8.23 0.12 10.96
N ASN A 46 -8.81 1.08 10.24
CA ASN A 46 -9.64 0.86 9.06
C ASN A 46 -8.87 1.07 7.74
N ARG A 47 -7.53 1.01 7.77
CA ARG A 47 -6.67 1.20 6.59
C ARG A 47 -5.85 -0.04 6.31
N PHE A 48 -5.81 -0.48 5.06
CA PHE A 48 -4.80 -1.41 4.57
C PHE A 48 -3.74 -0.60 3.82
N ILE A 49 -2.49 -0.70 4.26
CA ILE A 49 -1.36 0.08 3.74
C ILE A 49 -0.31 -0.90 3.24
N SER A 50 0.13 -0.71 2.00
CA SER A 50 1.23 -1.47 1.42
C SER A 50 2.20 -0.54 0.71
N ARG A 51 3.47 -0.94 0.68
CA ARG A 51 4.54 -0.22 0.01
C ARG A 51 5.38 -1.20 -0.78
N PHE A 52 5.60 -0.92 -2.05
CA PHE A 52 6.27 -1.83 -2.99
C PHE A 52 6.98 -1.03 -4.09
N SER A 53 8.00 -1.63 -4.70
CA SER A 53 8.65 -1.02 -5.87
C SER A 53 8.30 -1.76 -7.14
N LEU A 54 8.11 -1.00 -8.22
CA LEU A 54 7.87 -1.53 -9.55
C LEU A 54 8.51 -0.61 -10.59
N SER A 55 9.39 -1.17 -11.41
CA SER A 55 10.04 -0.47 -12.53
C SER A 55 10.70 0.87 -12.14
N GLY A 56 11.47 0.88 -11.04
CA GLY A 56 12.22 2.05 -10.56
C GLY A 56 11.37 3.11 -9.84
N ASN A 57 10.15 2.76 -9.47
CA ASN A 57 9.25 3.64 -8.71
C ASN A 57 8.84 2.96 -7.40
N LEU A 58 8.82 3.72 -6.32
CA LEU A 58 8.32 3.33 -5.02
C LEU A 58 6.87 3.78 -4.89
N PHE A 59 5.98 2.82 -4.70
CA PHE A 59 4.55 3.03 -4.52
C PHE A 59 4.19 2.86 -3.06
N GLU A 60 3.33 3.73 -2.55
CA GLU A 60 2.56 3.50 -1.33
C GLU A 60 1.08 3.57 -1.66
N SER A 61 0.39 2.47 -1.40
CA SER A 61 -1.05 2.34 -1.60
C SER A 61 -1.77 2.27 -0.26
N LYS A 62 -2.85 3.04 -0.13
CA LYS A 62 -3.72 3.05 1.04
C LYS A 62 -5.15 2.78 0.62
N TYR A 63 -5.71 1.70 1.13
CA TYR A 63 -7.14 1.47 1.11
C TYR A 63 -7.71 1.89 2.46
N HIS A 64 -8.76 2.69 2.46
CA HIS A 64 -9.39 3.20 3.67
C HIS A 64 -10.88 2.90 3.63
N LEU A 65 -11.32 2.03 4.54
CA LEU A 65 -12.72 1.64 4.67
C LEU A 65 -13.50 2.78 5.31
N VAL A 66 -14.35 3.44 4.52
CA VAL A 66 -15.17 4.58 4.96
C VAL A 66 -16.48 4.08 5.57
N THR A 67 -17.14 3.15 4.90
CA THR A 67 -18.33 2.45 5.39
C THR A 67 -18.24 0.97 5.02
N ARG A 68 -19.22 0.16 5.42
CA ARG A 68 -19.30 -1.24 4.99
C ARG A 68 -19.28 -1.39 3.46
N ASP A 69 -19.82 -0.42 2.74
CA ASP A 69 -20.06 -0.50 1.30
C ASP A 69 -19.17 0.45 0.48
N GLU A 70 -18.34 1.25 1.15
CA GLU A 70 -17.52 2.28 0.51
C GLU A 70 -16.11 2.29 1.07
N MET A 71 -15.15 2.43 0.15
CA MET A 71 -13.73 2.50 0.46
C MET A 71 -13.08 3.54 -0.45
N THR A 72 -12.10 4.28 0.06
CA THR A 72 -11.25 5.13 -0.75
C THR A 72 -9.91 4.45 -0.96
N PHE A 73 -9.35 4.60 -2.15
CA PHE A 73 -8.01 4.15 -2.51
C PHE A 73 -7.16 5.36 -2.88
N GLU A 74 -5.98 5.44 -2.27
CA GLU A 74 -4.92 6.39 -2.61
C GLU A 74 -3.70 5.60 -3.06
N LEU A 75 -3.09 6.02 -4.16
CA LEU A 75 -1.79 5.52 -4.61
C LEU A 75 -0.87 6.72 -4.78
N SER A 76 0.21 6.75 -4.00
CA SER A 76 1.29 7.71 -4.15
C SER A 76 2.51 7.02 -4.70
N THR A 77 3.25 7.71 -5.58
CA THR A 77 4.45 7.16 -6.21
C THR A 77 5.50 8.22 -6.43
N GLY A 78 6.75 7.81 -6.42
CA GLY A 78 7.87 8.55 -6.96
C GLY A 78 9.05 7.62 -7.20
N ASN A 79 10.17 8.18 -7.64
CA ASN A 79 11.38 7.38 -7.89
C ASN A 79 11.86 6.64 -6.62
N ASP A 80 12.29 5.38 -6.74
CA ASP A 80 12.79 4.56 -5.63
C ASP A 80 14.26 4.85 -5.24
N VAL A 81 14.90 5.78 -5.94
CA VAL A 81 16.22 6.34 -5.63
C VAL A 81 16.06 7.57 -4.75
N CYS A 82 16.77 7.57 -3.62
CA CYS A 82 16.85 8.70 -2.70
C CYS A 82 17.37 9.96 -3.42
N GLN A 83 16.59 11.05 -3.39
CA GLN A 83 16.96 12.33 -4.01
C GLN A 83 17.74 13.22 -3.06
N TRP A 84 17.52 13.08 -1.75
CA TRP A 84 18.15 13.93 -0.75
C TRP A 84 18.46 13.15 0.53
N THR A 85 19.67 13.32 1.07
CA THR A 85 20.08 12.72 2.35
C THR A 85 20.38 13.82 3.36
N THR A 86 19.77 13.75 4.54
CA THR A 86 20.01 14.65 5.69
C THR A 86 20.40 13.86 6.94
N GLY A 87 20.67 14.59 8.02
CA GLY A 87 21.04 14.00 9.31
C GLY A 87 22.51 13.58 9.33
N ASN A 88 22.80 12.46 9.99
CA ASN A 88 24.16 11.97 10.22
C ASN A 88 25.05 12.95 11.02
N VAL A 89 24.45 13.62 12.01
CA VAL A 89 25.15 14.57 12.88
C VAL A 89 25.29 13.94 14.26
N SER A 90 26.52 13.77 14.72
CA SER A 90 26.81 13.33 16.09
C SER A 90 27.25 14.52 16.93
N SER A 91 26.72 14.62 18.15
CA SER A 91 27.12 15.60 19.15
C SER A 91 27.32 14.90 20.50
N ASP A 92 27.94 15.58 21.47
CA ASP A 92 28.18 15.02 22.81
C ASP A 92 26.90 14.62 23.57
N LYS A 93 25.73 15.09 23.12
CA LYS A 93 24.43 14.85 23.77
C LYS A 93 23.54 13.90 23.01
N ASP A 94 23.73 13.76 21.69
CA ASP A 94 22.81 13.01 20.84
C ASP A 94 23.42 12.68 19.46
N THR A 95 22.89 11.64 18.83
CA THR A 95 23.20 11.23 17.45
C THR A 95 21.95 11.30 16.59
N ILE A 96 21.94 12.23 15.63
CA ILE A 96 20.88 12.35 14.64
C ILE A 96 21.14 11.33 13.52
N PRO A 97 20.23 10.36 13.28
CA PRO A 97 20.43 9.34 12.27
C PRO A 97 20.41 9.92 10.85
N VAL A 98 20.93 9.15 9.89
CA VAL A 98 20.78 9.44 8.46
C VAL A 98 19.30 9.35 8.09
N VAL A 99 18.79 10.34 7.36
CA VAL A 99 17.43 10.33 6.80
C VAL A 99 17.53 10.36 5.28
N GLN A 100 16.94 9.36 4.63
CA GLN A 100 16.76 9.32 3.17
C GLN A 100 15.40 9.89 2.82
N VAL A 101 15.38 10.83 1.88
CA VAL A 101 14.17 11.52 1.43
C VAL A 101 13.84 11.05 0.02
N PHE A 102 12.58 10.62 -0.14
CA PHE A 102 12.01 10.17 -1.40
C PHE A 102 10.88 11.12 -1.77
N TYR A 103 10.92 11.69 -2.98
CA TYR A 103 9.85 12.55 -3.46
C TYR A 103 8.63 11.75 -3.91
N VAL A 104 7.46 12.38 -3.76
CA VAL A 104 6.21 11.90 -4.33
C VAL A 104 5.97 12.71 -5.60
N ASP A 105 6.10 12.05 -6.74
CA ASP A 105 5.95 12.66 -8.07
C ASP A 105 4.47 12.70 -8.49
N HIS A 106 3.71 11.66 -8.14
CA HIS A 106 2.31 11.52 -8.51
C HIS A 106 1.46 10.94 -7.38
N VAL A 107 0.20 11.38 -7.32
CA VAL A 107 -0.83 10.82 -6.44
C VAL A 107 -2.10 10.58 -7.23
N GLN A 108 -2.73 9.42 -7.01
CA GLN A 108 -4.00 9.04 -7.60
C GLN A 108 -5.01 8.69 -6.51
N TYR A 109 -6.28 8.98 -6.79
CA TYR A 109 -7.40 8.73 -5.90
C TYR A 109 -8.50 7.97 -6.63
N ALA A 110 -9.09 6.99 -5.96
CA ALA A 110 -10.25 6.27 -6.45
C ALA A 110 -11.26 6.01 -5.32
N GLY A 111 -12.54 5.99 -5.68
CA GLY A 111 -13.62 5.50 -4.82
C GLY A 111 -14.03 4.09 -5.23
N LEU A 112 -14.15 3.19 -4.26
CA LEU A 112 -14.64 1.84 -4.46
C LEU A 112 -15.97 1.69 -3.75
N LYS A 113 -16.95 1.15 -4.48
CA LYS A 113 -18.28 0.86 -3.95
C LYS A 113 -18.59 -0.62 -4.11
N ARG A 114 -19.18 -1.22 -3.07
CA ARG A 114 -19.67 -2.59 -3.12
C ARG A 114 -20.79 -2.69 -4.14
N MET A 115 -20.64 -3.57 -5.13
CA MET A 115 -21.72 -3.95 -6.02
C MET A 115 -22.72 -4.81 -5.25
N LYS A 116 -24.01 -4.42 -5.26
CA LYS A 116 -25.08 -5.30 -4.79
C LYS A 116 -25.33 -6.34 -5.89
N GLN A 117 -25.08 -7.60 -5.58
CA GLN A 117 -25.52 -8.74 -6.39
C GLN A 117 -26.99 -9.04 -6.10
#